data_AF-A0A1M6XCQ1-F1
#
_entry.id   AF-A0A1M6XCQ1-F1
#
_cell.length_a   1.000
_cell.length_b   1.000
_cell.length_c   1.000
_cell.angle_alpha   90.00
_cell.angle_beta   90.00
_cell.angle_gamma   90.00
#
_symmetry.space_group_name_H-M   'P 1'
#
loop_
_entity.id
_entity.type
_entity.pdbx_description
1 polymer ?
#
loop_
_entity_poly.entity_id
_entity_poly.type
_entity_poly.pdbx_seq_one_letter_code
_entity_poly.pdbx_strand_id
1 'polypeptide(L)' 'MASKEQMSLHFDYYSVKEIANKIGFHPDTVYDWIKNRNMPVRRVGRQGRITIYWPDFAKWWSEPNNF' A
#
# COMPACT_ATOMS: atom_id res chain seq x y z
N MET A 1 -10.09 20.03 -15.78
CA MET A 1 -10.31 18.57 -15.69
C MET A 1 -9.39 18.03 -14.60
N ALA A 2 -10.02 17.63 -13.48
CA ALA A 2 -9.47 16.97 -12.29
C ALA A 2 -7.96 17.09 -12.03
N SER A 3 -7.64 18.18 -11.33
CA SER A 3 -6.60 18.33 -10.30
C SER A 3 -5.48 17.29 -10.18
N LYS A 4 -4.26 17.78 -10.47
CA LYS A 4 -2.97 17.31 -9.95
C LYS A 4 -2.85 17.38 -8.40
N GLU A 5 -3.95 17.38 -7.66
CA GLU A 5 -4.01 17.78 -6.25
C GLU A 5 -3.62 16.72 -5.22
N GLN A 6 -3.26 15.49 -5.57
CA GLN A 6 -3.10 14.46 -4.52
C GLN A 6 -1.80 13.68 -4.61
N MET A 7 -0.73 14.33 -5.08
CA MET A 7 0.65 13.86 -4.84
C MET A 7 1.21 14.45 -3.55
N SER A 8 0.33 14.69 -2.56
CA SER A 8 0.75 14.97 -1.21
C SER A 8 1.51 13.75 -0.71
N LEU A 9 2.79 13.95 -0.42
CA LEU A 9 3.67 13.01 0.26
C LEU A 9 3.07 12.73 1.66
N HIS A 10 2.03 11.92 1.71
CA HIS A 10 1.40 11.50 2.95
C HIS A 10 2.31 10.48 3.62
N PHE A 11 3.00 10.89 4.68
CA PHE A 11 3.79 10.04 5.56
C PHE A 11 2.88 9.34 6.58
N ASP A 12 1.80 8.72 6.08
CA ASP A 12 0.76 8.10 6.90
C ASP A 12 0.78 6.57 6.77
N TYR A 13 0.19 5.91 7.78
CA TYR A 13 -0.04 4.48 7.77
C TYR A 13 -1.46 4.19 7.30
N TYR A 14 -1.57 3.31 6.31
CA TYR A 14 -2.85 2.87 5.75
C TYR A 14 -3.05 1.39 5.97
N SER A 15 -4.30 0.97 6.11
CA SER A 15 -4.68 -0.44 6.04
C SER A 15 -4.67 -0.95 4.60
N VAL A 16 -4.66 -2.28 4.45
CA VAL A 16 -4.75 -2.95 3.14
C VAL A 16 -5.96 -2.46 2.34
N LYS A 17 -7.12 -2.28 2.98
CA LYS A 17 -8.35 -1.83 2.33
C LYS A 17 -8.25 -0.38 1.85
N GLU A 18 -7.62 0.49 2.64
CA GLU A 18 -7.43 1.90 2.26
C GLU A 18 -6.50 2.02 1.07
N ILE A 19 -5.37 1.28 1.08
CA ILE A 19 -4.48 1.25 -0.08
C ILE A 19 -5.22 0.74 -1.30
N ALA A 20 -5.88 -0.42 -1.21
CA ALA A 20 -6.64 -1.02 -2.30
C ALA A 20 -7.63 -0.03 -2.94
N ASN A 21 -8.43 0.66 -2.12
CA ASN A 21 -9.35 1.71 -2.58
C ASN A 21 -8.62 2.89 -3.23
N LYS A 22 -7.45 3.30 -2.70
CA LYS A 22 -6.68 4.43 -3.20
C LYS A 22 -6.02 4.16 -4.55
N ILE A 23 -5.54 2.93 -4.78
CA ILE A 23 -4.95 2.52 -6.06
C ILE A 23 -5.98 1.93 -7.03
N GLY A 24 -7.22 1.71 -6.60
CA GLY A 24 -8.29 1.16 -7.43
C GLY A 24 -8.23 -0.35 -7.66
N PHE A 25 -7.58 -1.11 -6.78
CA PHE A 25 -7.46 -2.57 -6.87
C PHE A 25 -8.32 -3.27 -5.82
N HIS A 26 -8.59 -4.56 -6.02
CA HIS A 26 -9.25 -5.38 -5.01
C HIS A 26 -8.29 -5.64 -3.83
N PRO A 27 -8.77 -5.64 -2.57
CA PRO A 27 -7.93 -5.93 -1.41
C PRO A 27 -7.22 -7.29 -1.49
N ASP A 28 -7.82 -8.30 -2.14
CA ASP A 28 -7.16 -9.60 -2.38
C ASP A 28 -5.89 -9.48 -3.21
N THR A 29 -5.86 -8.57 -4.20
CA THR A 29 -4.65 -8.31 -4.99
C THR A 29 -3.54 -7.75 -4.11
N VAL A 30 -3.88 -6.86 -3.17
CA VAL A 30 -2.92 -6.33 -2.21
C VAL A 30 -2.43 -7.43 -1.25
N TYR A 31 -3.33 -8.32 -0.80
CA TYR A 31 -2.93 -9.48 0.00
C TYR A 31 -2.01 -10.45 -0.76
N ASP A 32 -2.21 -10.61 -2.06
CA ASP A 32 -1.32 -11.40 -2.93
C ASP A 32 0.09 -10.80 -2.96
N TRP A 33 0.22 -9.49 -3.17
CA TRP A 33 1.52 -8.81 -3.15
C TRP A 33 2.24 -8.94 -1.81
N ILE A 34 1.50 -8.89 -0.71
CA ILE A 34 2.06 -9.07 0.64
C ILE A 34 2.61 -10.50 0.83
N LYS A 35 1.95 -11.52 0.28
CA LYS A 35 2.36 -12.92 0.44
C LYS A 35 3.42 -13.36 -0.55
N ASN A 36 3.27 -12.96 -1.82
CA ASN A 36 4.01 -13.52 -2.94
C ASN A 36 5.08 -12.58 -3.48
N ARG A 37 4.98 -11.27 -3.23
CA ARG A 37 5.87 -10.25 -3.80
C ARG A 37 6.64 -9.43 -2.77
N ASN A 38 6.65 -9.92 -1.53
CA ASN A 38 7.44 -9.37 -0.43
C ASN A 38 7.21 -7.86 -0.20
N MET A 39 5.97 -7.40 -0.43
CA MET A 39 5.57 -6.00 -0.26
C MET A 39 5.83 -5.54 1.18
N PRO A 40 6.40 -4.33 1.40
CA PRO A 40 6.74 -3.85 2.73
C PRO A 40 5.47 -3.60 3.55
N VAL A 41 5.31 -4.37 4.63
CA VAL A 41 4.20 -4.25 5.58
C VAL A 41 4.66 -4.25 7.02
N ARG A 42 3.98 -3.47 7.85
CA ARG A 42 4.13 -3.50 9.30
C ARG A 42 2.95 -4.22 9.92
N ARG A 43 3.22 -5.16 10.82
CA ARG A 43 2.21 -5.82 11.64
C ARG A 43 2.23 -5.22 13.04
N VAL A 44 1.12 -4.62 13.46
CA VAL A 44 1.03 -3.91 14.75
C VAL A 44 0.03 -4.60 15.68
N GLY A 45 0.42 -4.78 16.95
CA GLY A 45 -0.40 -5.30 18.03
C GLY A 45 -0.48 -6.83 18.12
N ARG A 46 -1.14 -7.32 19.19
CA ARG A 46 -1.29 -8.76 19.51
C ARG A 46 -2.03 -9.58 18.44
N GLN A 47 -2.92 -8.95 17.66
CA GLN A 47 -3.69 -9.61 16.59
C GLN A 47 -3.01 -9.53 15.21
N GLY A 48 -1.83 -8.90 15.10
CA GLY A 48 -1.08 -8.83 13.85
C GLY A 48 -1.78 -8.03 12.74
N ARG A 49 -2.43 -6.91 13.09
CA ARG A 49 -3.09 -6.06 12.08
C ARG A 49 -2.06 -5.52 11.09
N ILE A 50 -2.35 -5.67 9.80
CA ILE A 50 -1.46 -5.21 8.72
C ILE A 50 -1.71 -3.72 8.49
N THR A 51 -0.62 -2.97 8.58
CA THR A 51 -0.53 -1.53 8.31
C THR A 51 0.62 -1.31 7.33
N ILE A 52 0.44 -0.40 6.39
CA ILE A 52 1.38 -0.12 5.32
C ILE A 52 1.76 1.36 5.40
N TYR A 53 3.06 1.64 5.46
CA TYR A 53 3.56 3.00 5.40
C TYR A 53 3.62 3.43 3.94
N TRP A 54 2.94 4.53 3.61
CA TRP A 54 2.77 4.93 2.22
C TRP A 54 4.08 5.20 1.47
N PRO A 55 5.09 5.88 2.05
CA PRO A 55 6.39 6.06 1.38
C PRO A 55 7.10 4.75 1.03
N ASP A 56 7.06 3.75 1.92
CA ASP A 56 7.65 2.42 1.65
C ASP A 56 6.90 1.72 0.51
N PHE A 57 5.56 1.77 0.55
CA PHE A 57 4.73 1.24 -0.52
C PHE A 57 4.99 1.95 -1.85
N ALA A 58 5.06 3.29 -1.87
CA ALA A 58 5.28 4.07 -3.08
C ALA A 58 6.65 3.78 -3.69
N LYS A 59 7.68 3.56 -2.85
CA LYS A 59 9.00 3.12 -3.30
C LYS A 59 8.91 1.75 -3.97
N TRP A 60 8.32 0.77 -3.29
CA TRP A 60 8.12 -0.58 -3.83
C TRP A 60 7.26 -0.56 -5.11
N TRP A 61 6.22 0.28 -5.16
CA TRP A 61 5.32 0.44 -6.31
C TRP A 61 6.01 1.07 -7.53
N SER A 62 7.05 1.86 -7.32
CA SER A 62 7.81 2.48 -8.41
C SER A 62 8.79 1.52 -9.08
N GLU A 63 9.04 0.35 -8.49
CA GLU A 63 9.95 -0.65 -9.04
C GLU A 63 9.21 -1.51 -10.10
N PRO A 64 9.65 -1.50 -11.36
CA PRO A 64 8.95 -2.17 -12.45
C PRO A 64 8.95 -3.70 -12.36
N ASN A 65 9.80 -4.30 -11.51
CA ASN A 65 9.87 -5.74 -11.30
C ASN A 65 8.83 -6.28 -10.30
N ASN A 66 8.01 -5.40 -9.70
CA ASN A 66 7.07 -5.79 -8.65
C ASN A 66 5.64 -6.09 -9.18
N PHE A 67 5.37 -5.87 -10.48
CA PHE A 67 4.09 -6.14 -11.15
C PHE A 67 4.22 -7.21 -12.23
#